data_AF-A0AAW2PAQ9-F1
#
_entry.id   AF-A0AAW2PAQ9-F1
#
_cell.length_a   1.000
_cell.length_b   1.000
_cell.length_c   1.000
_cell.angle_alpha   90.00
_cell.angle_beta   90.00
_cell.angle_gamma   90.00
#
_symmetry.space_group_name_H-M   'P 1'
#
loop_
_entity.id
_entity.type
_entity.pdbx_description
1 polymer ?
#
loop_
_entity_poly.entity_id
_entity_poly.type
_entity_poly.pdbx_seq_one_letter_code
_entity_poly.pdbx_strand_id
1 'polypeptide(L)'
;MLAAAIKFKDAFPRFANRELYYDICPSAEDWTKAKKVCSVLELFWTAMHIVSGSDYPTSNLFLNEVSRVKVLLDKKAQENDIFIRDMVAKMKSKFDKYRGDSNLLMSIAAVLDPMCKLRALEFCFPRLYSSEC
;
A
#
# COMPACT_ATOMS: atom_id res chain seq x y z
N MET A 1 -0.67 -9.76 10.02
CA MET A 1 -1.69 -10.82 10.21
C MET A 1 -1.92 -11.67 8.96
N LEU A 2 -2.35 -11.12 7.82
CA LEU A 2 -2.64 -11.89 6.58
C LEU A 2 -1.49 -12.80 6.13
N ALA A 3 -0.26 -12.28 6.06
CA ALA A 3 0.92 -13.08 5.71
C ALA A 3 1.14 -14.27 6.66
N ALA A 4 0.88 -14.10 7.97
CA ALA A 4 0.97 -15.17 8.94
C ALA A 4 -0.17 -16.19 8.77
N ALA A 5 -1.41 -15.73 8.57
CA ALA A 5 -2.56 -16.60 8.31
C ALA A 5 -2.32 -17.48 7.07
N ILE A 6 -1.75 -16.91 5.99
CA ILE A 6 -1.41 -17.66 4.77
C ILE A 6 -0.34 -18.73 5.05
N LYS A 7 0.65 -18.46 5.90
CA LYS A 7 1.67 -19.46 6.30
C LYS A 7 1.05 -20.65 7.04
N PHE A 8 0.01 -20.41 7.82
CA PHE A 8 -0.70 -21.43 8.59
C PHE A 8 -2.01 -21.89 7.94
N LYS A 9 -2.22 -21.68 6.63
CA LYS A 9 -3.47 -22.02 5.94
C LYS A 9 -3.93 -23.47 6.16
N ASP A 10 -2.99 -24.41 6.30
CA ASP A 10 -3.26 -25.84 6.45
C ASP A 10 -3.70 -26.21 7.89
N ALA A 11 -3.56 -25.29 8.84
CA ALA A 11 -4.06 -25.44 10.20
C ALA A 11 -5.58 -25.22 10.28
N PHE A 12 -6.16 -24.40 9.38
CA PHE A 12 -7.58 -24.04 9.41
C PHE A 12 -8.51 -25.25 9.18
N PRO A 13 -8.28 -26.13 8.19
CA PRO A 13 -9.09 -27.34 8.05
C PRO A 13 -8.96 -28.31 9.23
N ARG A 14 -7.76 -28.40 9.82
CA ARG A 14 -7.53 -29.24 11.01
C ARG A 14 -8.28 -28.74 12.22
N PHE A 15 -8.41 -27.43 12.34
CA PHE A 15 -9.17 -26.76 13.39
C PHE A 15 -10.69 -26.97 13.18
N ALA A 16 -11.17 -26.84 11.94
CA ALA A 16 -12.56 -27.13 11.59
C ALA A 16 -13.01 -28.54 11.97
N ASN A 17 -12.13 -29.53 11.81
CA ASN A 17 -12.43 -30.91 12.19
C ASN A 17 -12.51 -31.13 13.72
N ARG A 18 -11.99 -30.21 14.53
CA ARG A 18 -11.96 -30.32 16.01
C ARG A 18 -13.04 -29.50 16.69
N GLU A 19 -13.43 -28.36 16.11
CA GLU A 19 -14.42 -27.47 16.68
C GLU A 19 -15.78 -27.59 15.99
N LEU A 20 -16.78 -28.05 16.74
CA LEU A 20 -18.17 -28.17 16.28
C LEU A 20 -18.83 -26.85 15.87
N TYR A 21 -18.27 -25.70 16.30
CA TYR A 21 -18.81 -24.36 16.02
C TYR A 21 -17.98 -23.59 14.98
N TYR A 22 -16.94 -24.19 14.40
CA TYR A 22 -16.11 -23.53 13.38
C TYR A 22 -16.69 -23.75 11.98
N ASP A 23 -17.71 -22.97 11.63
CA ASP A 23 -18.48 -23.16 10.39
C ASP A 23 -17.91 -22.39 9.18
N ILE A 24 -16.93 -21.49 9.40
CA ILE A 24 -16.39 -20.59 8.37
C ILE A 24 -14.92 -20.92 8.09
N CYS A 25 -14.69 -22.09 7.49
CA CYS A 25 -13.36 -22.45 6.99
C CYS A 25 -13.08 -21.78 5.64
N PRO A 26 -11.98 -21.01 5.48
CA PRO A 26 -11.65 -20.37 4.22
C PRO A 26 -11.44 -21.37 3.08
N SER A 27 -12.03 -21.10 1.93
CA SER A 27 -11.90 -21.92 0.73
C SER A 27 -10.55 -21.71 0.02
N ALA A 28 -10.22 -22.58 -0.94
CA ALA A 28 -9.03 -22.40 -1.78
C ALA A 28 -9.05 -21.07 -2.56
N GLU A 29 -10.24 -20.61 -2.94
CA GLU A 29 -10.44 -19.31 -3.60
C GLU A 29 -10.14 -18.15 -2.64
N ASP A 30 -10.58 -18.24 -1.37
CA ASP A 30 -10.31 -17.23 -0.36
C ASP A 30 -8.82 -17.09 -0.07
N TRP A 31 -8.08 -18.21 -0.01
CA TRP A 31 -6.62 -18.18 0.11
C TRP A 31 -5.95 -17.54 -1.11
N THR A 32 -6.51 -17.72 -2.30
CA THR A 32 -6.02 -17.10 -3.53
C THR A 32 -6.25 -15.60 -3.49
N LYS A 33 -7.45 -15.14 -3.10
CA LYS A 33 -7.76 -13.72 -2.88
C LYS A 33 -6.86 -13.12 -1.80
N ALA A 34 -6.70 -13.79 -0.66
CA ALA A 34 -5.87 -13.34 0.46
C ALA A 34 -4.42 -13.11 0.05
N LYS A 35 -3.84 -14.00 -0.78
CA LYS A 35 -2.48 -13.82 -1.32
C LYS A 35 -2.38 -12.57 -2.20
N LYS A 36 -3.35 -12.36 -3.09
CA LYS A 36 -3.38 -11.16 -3.95
C LYS A 36 -3.51 -9.89 -3.12
N VAL A 37 -4.39 -9.87 -2.11
CA VAL A 37 -4.51 -8.75 -1.16
C VAL A 37 -3.19 -8.52 -0.41
N CYS A 38 -2.55 -9.58 0.09
CA CYS A 38 -1.27 -9.50 0.79
C CYS A 38 -0.19 -8.86 -0.09
N SER A 39 -0.12 -9.21 -1.38
CA SER A 39 0.84 -8.62 -2.32
C SER A 39 0.65 -7.12 -2.52
N VAL A 40 -0.60 -6.63 -2.50
CA VAL A 40 -0.89 -5.19 -2.58
C VAL A 40 -0.50 -4.50 -1.27
N LEU A 41 -0.84 -5.10 -0.13
CA LEU A 41 -0.54 -4.54 1.20
C LEU A 41 0.94 -4.52 1.55
N GLU A 42 1.75 -5.47 1.05
CA GLU A 42 3.20 -5.49 1.25
C GLU A 42 3.88 -4.21 0.73
N LEU A 43 3.36 -3.63 -0.35
CA LEU A 43 3.86 -2.37 -0.92
C LEU A 43 3.63 -1.20 0.04
N PHE A 44 2.42 -1.11 0.60
CA PHE A 44 2.07 -0.11 1.61
C PHE A 44 2.86 -0.29 2.89
N TRP A 45 3.00 -1.54 3.33
CA TRP A 45 3.79 -1.87 4.50
C TRP A 45 5.24 -1.38 4.35
N THR A 46 5.85 -1.60 3.18
CA THR A 46 7.22 -1.15 2.92
C THR A 46 7.34 0.37 2.99
N ALA A 47 6.42 1.11 2.35
CA ALA A 47 6.42 2.57 2.39
C ALA A 47 6.19 3.11 3.82
N MET A 48 5.21 2.56 4.53
CA MET A 48 4.93 2.95 5.91
C MET A 48 6.08 2.63 6.85
N HIS A 49 6.76 1.49 6.67
CA HIS A 49 7.88 1.10 7.52
C HIS A 49 9.04 2.09 7.41
N ILE A 50 9.35 2.56 6.18
CA ILE A 50 10.36 3.61 5.93
C ILE A 50 9.93 4.92 6.59
N VAL A 51 8.67 5.32 6.42
CA VAL A 51 8.15 6.58 6.97
C VAL A 51 8.03 6.55 8.50
N SER A 52 7.80 5.37 9.09
CA SER A 52 7.67 5.19 10.53
C SER A 52 9.00 5.07 11.29
N GLY A 53 10.13 5.13 10.58
CA GLY A 53 11.45 5.07 11.21
C GLY A 53 11.67 6.22 12.21
N SER A 54 12.37 5.93 13.31
CA SER A 54 12.77 6.94 14.30
C SER A 54 14.26 7.28 14.26
N ASP A 55 15.07 6.40 13.66
CA ASP A 55 16.54 6.46 13.74
C ASP A 55 17.17 7.35 12.67
N TYR A 56 16.34 7.99 11.84
CA TYR A 56 16.73 8.88 10.75
C TYR A 56 15.64 9.90 10.46
N PRO A 57 15.96 11.04 9.83
CA PRO A 57 14.95 11.95 9.32
C PRO A 57 14.03 11.23 8.31
N THR A 58 12.73 11.21 8.57
CA THR A 58 11.73 10.57 7.69
C THR A 58 10.98 11.56 6.82
N SER A 59 10.91 12.82 7.24
CA SER A 59 10.11 13.86 6.56
C SER A 59 10.60 14.14 5.13
N ASN A 60 11.90 14.09 4.88
CA ASN A 60 12.50 14.24 3.54
C ASN A 60 12.17 13.07 2.61
N LEU A 61 12.02 11.85 3.15
CA LEU A 61 11.71 10.65 2.38
C LEU A 61 10.22 10.51 2.05
N PHE A 62 9.36 11.18 2.83
CA PHE A 62 7.90 11.03 2.76
C PHE A 62 7.34 11.29 1.36
N LEU A 63 7.81 12.35 0.66
CA LEU A 63 7.34 12.67 -0.69
C LEU A 63 7.62 11.55 -1.69
N ASN A 64 8.82 10.97 -1.62
CA ASN A 64 9.23 9.88 -2.51
C ASN A 64 8.40 8.62 -2.25
N GLU A 65 8.19 8.27 -0.98
CA GLU A 65 7.39 7.11 -0.60
C GLU A 65 5.92 7.25 -1.00
N VAL A 66 5.32 8.43 -0.84
CA VAL A 66 3.97 8.72 -1.31
C VAL A 66 3.86 8.62 -2.84
N SER A 67 4.84 9.16 -3.57
CA SER A 67 4.90 9.03 -5.03
C SER A 67 5.00 7.56 -5.46
N ARG A 68 5.84 6.77 -4.79
CA ARG A 68 6.01 5.34 -5.05
C ARG A 68 4.71 4.56 -4.84
N VAL A 69 4.00 4.82 -3.73
CA VAL A 69 2.69 4.20 -3.46
C VAL A 69 1.68 4.53 -4.55
N LYS A 70 1.61 5.80 -5.00
CA LYS A 70 0.69 6.20 -6.06
C LYS A 70 0.96 5.47 -7.38
N VAL A 71 2.21 5.46 -7.84
CA VAL A 71 2.61 4.79 -9.09
C VAL A 71 2.24 3.30 -9.05
N LEU A 72 2.44 2.66 -7.90
CA LEU A 72 2.11 1.25 -7.71
C LEU A 72 0.59 1.01 -7.69
N LEU A 73 -0.19 1.85 -7.03
CA LEU A 73 -1.64 1.80 -7.07
C LEU A 73 -2.16 1.96 -8.50
N ASP A 74 -1.62 2.92 -9.26
CA ASP A 74 -2.02 3.15 -10.66
C ASP A 74 -1.68 1.93 -11.54
N LYS A 75 -0.52 1.32 -11.35
CA LYS A 75 -0.15 0.06 -12.03
C LYS A 75 -1.11 -1.08 -11.66
N LYS A 76 -1.47 -1.21 -10.38
CA LYS A 76 -2.39 -2.25 -9.89
C LYS A 76 -3.84 -2.01 -10.32
N ALA A 77 -4.23 -0.76 -10.59
CA ALA A 77 -5.55 -0.43 -11.12
C ALA A 77 -5.73 -0.88 -12.58
N GLN A 78 -4.63 -1.04 -13.32
CA GLN A 78 -4.62 -1.53 -14.71
C GLN A 78 -4.51 -3.06 -14.82
N GLU A 79 -4.45 -3.77 -13.70
CA GLU A 79 -4.35 -5.24 -13.69
C GLU A 79 -5.70 -5.88 -14.09
N ASN A 80 -5.65 -7.02 -14.80
CA ASN A 80 -6.85 -7.70 -15.33
C ASN A 80 -7.78 -8.28 -14.25
N ASP A 81 -7.30 -8.37 -13.01
CA ASP A 81 -8.07 -8.93 -11.91
C ASP A 81 -9.09 -7.91 -11.37
N ILE A 82 -10.37 -8.16 -11.67
CA ILE A 82 -11.50 -7.30 -11.27
C ILE A 82 -11.54 -7.10 -9.75
N PHE A 83 -11.28 -8.15 -8.96
CA PHE A 83 -11.30 -8.07 -7.51
C PHE A 83 -10.21 -7.14 -6.98
N ILE A 84 -9.00 -7.22 -7.55
CA ILE A 84 -7.89 -6.34 -7.17
C ILE A 84 -8.17 -4.92 -7.64
N ARG A 85 -8.71 -4.73 -8.84
CA ARG A 85 -9.05 -3.40 -9.36
C ARG A 85 -10.06 -2.68 -8.48
N ASP A 86 -11.14 -3.37 -8.05
CA ASP A 86 -12.16 -2.79 -7.17
C ASP A 86 -11.59 -2.42 -5.79
N MET A 87 -10.72 -3.27 -5.25
CA MET A 87 -10.02 -2.99 -4.00
C MET A 87 -9.09 -1.77 -4.14
N VAL A 88 -8.27 -1.76 -5.19
CA VAL A 88 -7.31 -0.69 -5.49
C VAL A 88 -8.02 0.63 -5.73
N ALA A 89 -9.17 0.64 -6.41
CA ALA A 89 -9.98 1.84 -6.61
C ALA A 89 -10.42 2.46 -5.28
N LYS A 90 -10.90 1.64 -4.33
CA LYS A 90 -11.26 2.11 -2.98
C LYS A 90 -10.05 2.61 -2.20
N MET A 91 -8.91 1.94 -2.32
CA MET A 91 -7.65 2.36 -1.67
C MET A 91 -7.15 3.69 -2.25
N LYS A 92 -7.21 3.86 -3.58
CA LYS A 92 -6.84 5.08 -4.28
C LYS A 92 -7.72 6.26 -3.86
N SER A 93 -9.03 6.07 -3.78
CA SER A 93 -9.95 7.11 -3.27
C SER A 93 -9.59 7.58 -1.86
N LYS A 94 -9.22 6.66 -0.96
CA LYS A 94 -8.73 7.03 0.38
C LYS A 94 -7.39 7.75 0.30
N PHE A 95 -6.46 7.26 -0.52
CA PHE A 95 -5.15 7.86 -0.70
C PHE A 95 -5.25 9.32 -1.18
N ASP A 96 -6.05 9.57 -2.22
CA ASP A 96 -6.25 10.91 -2.77
C ASP A 96 -6.89 11.85 -1.74
N LYS A 97 -7.84 11.35 -0.93
CA LYS A 97 -8.46 12.10 0.18
C LYS A 97 -7.44 12.55 1.22
N TYR A 98 -6.55 11.66 1.70
CA TYR A 98 -5.60 12.00 2.76
C TYR A 98 -4.39 12.80 2.28
N ARG A 99 -4.12 12.76 0.97
CA ARG A 99 -2.99 13.45 0.37
C ARG A 99 -3.21 14.96 0.20
N GLY A 100 -4.44 15.38 -0.13
CA GLY A 100 -4.76 16.79 -0.42
C GLY A 100 -4.26 17.77 0.65
N ASP A 101 -4.39 17.39 1.91
CA ASP A 101 -4.12 18.28 3.06
C ASP A 101 -2.63 18.36 3.46
N SER A 102 -1.78 17.43 2.99
CA SER A 102 -0.39 17.27 3.47
C SER A 102 0.71 17.65 2.47
N ASN A 103 0.37 18.06 1.25
CA ASN A 103 1.34 18.24 0.16
C ASN A 103 2.40 19.33 0.39
N LEU A 104 2.07 20.44 1.07
CA LEU A 104 3.00 21.57 1.23
C LEU A 104 4.18 21.24 2.17
N LEU A 105 3.88 20.69 3.35
CA LEU A 105 4.90 20.31 4.34
C LEU A 105 5.84 19.24 3.78
N MET A 106 5.31 18.27 3.06
CA MET A 106 6.10 17.24 2.38
C MET A 106 7.05 17.83 1.33
N SER A 107 6.57 18.84 0.60
CA SER A 107 7.37 19.51 -0.44
C SER A 107 8.50 20.33 0.16
N ILE A 108 8.22 21.07 1.23
CA ILE A 108 9.23 21.83 1.97
C ILE A 108 10.30 20.88 2.52
N ALA A 109 9.89 19.77 3.15
CA ALA A 109 10.83 18.80 3.70
C ALA A 109 11.73 18.17 2.62
N ALA A 110 11.20 17.87 1.44
CA ALA A 110 11.97 17.34 0.31
C ALA A 110 12.97 18.37 -0.27
N VAL A 111 12.60 19.66 -0.32
CA VAL A 111 13.47 20.73 -0.80
C VAL A 111 14.59 21.06 0.19
N LEU A 112 14.29 20.99 1.49
CA LEU A 112 15.27 21.21 2.55
C LEU A 112 16.29 20.08 2.66
N ASP A 113 16.05 18.92 2.06
CA ASP A 113 17.03 17.85 1.94
C ASP A 113 18.15 18.25 0.95
N PRO A 114 19.41 18.40 1.41
CA PRO A 114 20.53 18.80 0.56
C PRO A 114 20.82 17.82 -0.59
N MET A 115 20.44 16.54 -0.46
CA MET A 115 20.67 15.51 -1.48
C MET A 115 19.57 15.50 -2.54
N CYS A 116 18.34 15.85 -2.19
CA CYS A 116 17.18 15.82 -3.10
C CYS A 116 16.91 17.19 -3.74
N LYS A 117 16.87 18.26 -2.94
CA LYS A 117 16.51 19.62 -3.37
C LYS A 117 15.23 19.61 -4.23
N LEU A 118 15.19 20.46 -5.27
CA LEU A 118 14.06 20.55 -6.20
C LEU A 118 13.86 19.30 -7.07
N ARG A 119 14.87 18.43 -7.24
CA ARG A 119 14.75 17.23 -8.10
C ARG A 119 13.69 16.26 -7.60
N ALA A 120 13.50 16.18 -6.28
CA ALA A 120 12.43 15.36 -5.71
C ALA A 120 11.04 15.85 -6.13
N LEU A 121 10.84 17.18 -6.22
CA LEU A 121 9.58 17.75 -6.71
C LEU A 121 9.41 17.46 -8.21
N GLU A 122 10.43 17.73 -9.02
CA GLU A 122 10.42 17.49 -10.48
C GLU A 122 10.07 16.04 -10.82
N PHE A 123 10.55 15.08 -10.03
CA PHE A 123 10.25 13.67 -10.25
C PHE A 123 8.89 13.25 -9.69
N CYS A 124 8.55 13.69 -8.47
CA CYS A 124 7.37 13.21 -7.77
C CYS A 124 6.08 13.89 -8.25
N PHE A 125 6.09 15.21 -8.49
CA PHE A 125 4.88 15.97 -8.83
C PHE A 125 4.20 15.50 -10.11
N PRO A 126 4.90 15.28 -11.23
CA PRO A 126 4.26 14.77 -12.44
C PRO A 126 3.57 13.43 -12.20
N ARG A 127 4.20 12.50 -11.48
CA ARG A 127 3.62 11.19 -11.15
C ARG A 127 2.44 11.30 -10.20
N LEU A 128 2.48 12.30 -9.35
CA LEU A 128 1.49 12.56 -8.33
C LEU A 128 0.24 13.26 -8.88
N TYR A 129 0.37 14.07 -9.93
CA TYR A 129 -0.71 14.88 -10.50
C TYR A 129 -1.00 14.59 -11.99
N SER A 130 -0.42 13.53 -12.57
CA SER A 130 -0.61 13.14 -13.98
C SER A 130 -2.05 12.80 -14.38
N SER A 131 -3.02 12.89 -13.47
CA SER A 131 -4.44 12.65 -13.69
C SER A 131 -5.32 13.90 -13.50
N GLU A 132 -4.73 15.10 -13.37
CA GLU A 132 -5.43 16.39 -13.23
C GLU A 132 -5.20 17.33 -14.44
N CYS A 133 -5.01 16.76 -15.64
CA CYS A 133 -5.08 17.51 -16.90
C CYS A 133 -6.15 16.92 -17.81
#